data_AF-A0A7Y3FB42-F1
#
_entry.id   AF-A0A7Y3FB42-F1
#
_cell.length_a   1.000
_cell.length_b   1.000
_cell.length_c   1.000
_cell.angle_alpha   90.00
_cell.angle_beta   90.00
_cell.angle_gamma   90.00
#
_symmetry.space_group_name_H-M   'P 1'
#
loop_
_entity.id
_entity.type
_entity.pdbx_description
1 polymer ?
#
loop_
_entity_poly.entity_id
_entity_poly.type
_entity_poly.pdbx_seq_one_letter_code
_entity_poly.pdbx_strand_id
1 'polypeptide(L)'
;MKNKVIFWVTLIGILIGAISYWRIPYDEMNLSEINLWLFVGAGTLIGSLFSTLLFNLKPWKVGLLITLGVILAVIIRIIYDVTFFDSTSHNLAPFEVIFSGLQSLPTALIGAYLAKGVQNFKK
;
A
#
# COMPACT_ATOMS: atom_id res chain seq x y z
N MET A 1 3.96 -7.31 -22.04
CA MET A 1 4.07 -5.94 -21.45
C MET A 1 3.11 -5.73 -20.28
N LYS A 2 1.82 -6.02 -20.40
CA LYS A 2 0.82 -5.82 -19.32
C LYS A 2 1.20 -6.47 -17.98
N ASN A 3 1.72 -7.70 -17.99
CA ASN A 3 2.13 -8.39 -16.76
C ASN A 3 3.31 -7.70 -16.07
N LYS A 4 4.27 -7.13 -16.83
CA LYS A 4 5.39 -6.36 -16.28
C LYS A 4 4.88 -5.08 -15.59
N VAL A 5 3.92 -4.39 -16.21
CA VAL A 5 3.32 -3.18 -15.61
C VAL A 5 2.58 -3.53 -14.31
N ILE A 6 1.76 -4.58 -14.32
CA ILE A 6 1.05 -5.04 -13.12
C ILE A 6 2.04 -5.32 -11.99
N PHE A 7 3.12 -6.05 -12.29
CA PHE A 7 4.19 -6.34 -11.36
C PHE A 7 4.80 -5.05 -10.78
N TRP A 8 5.16 -4.07 -11.61
CA TRP A 8 5.74 -2.81 -11.14
C TRP A 8 4.81 -2.01 -10.24
N VAL A 9 3.51 -1.92 -10.58
CA VAL A 9 2.54 -1.21 -9.74
C VAL A 9 2.38 -1.92 -8.38
N THR A 10 2.28 -3.25 -8.37
CA THR A 10 2.23 -4.00 -7.11
C THR A 10 3.52 -3.81 -6.30
N LEU A 11 4.68 -3.83 -6.95
CA LEU A 11 5.97 -3.62 -6.27
C LEU A 11 6.05 -2.24 -5.60
N ILE A 12 5.53 -1.18 -6.23
CA ILE A 12 5.43 0.14 -5.60
C ILE A 12 4.60 0.06 -4.30
N GLY A 13 3.47 -0.66 -4.32
CA GLY A 13 2.67 -0.91 -3.13
C GLY A 13 3.45 -1.65 -2.03
N ILE A 14 4.21 -2.69 -2.40
CA ILE A 14 5.06 -3.43 -1.46
C ILE A 14 6.10 -2.50 -0.81
N LEU A 15 6.76 -1.65 -1.61
CA LEU A 15 7.76 -0.72 -1.08
C LEU A 15 7.14 0.30 -0.12
N ILE A 16 5.95 0.82 -0.42
CA ILE A 16 5.23 1.72 0.49
C ILE A 16 4.93 1.02 1.82
N GLY A 17 4.39 -0.20 1.77
CA GLY A 17 4.12 -0.98 2.96
C GLY A 17 5.39 -1.32 3.76
N ALA A 18 6.47 -1.73 3.07
CA ALA A 18 7.74 -2.02 3.70
C ALA A 18 8.30 -0.78 4.43
N ILE A 19 8.36 0.37 3.75
CA ILE A 19 8.89 1.61 4.33
C ILE A 19 8.02 2.09 5.51
N SER A 20 6.70 1.89 5.45
CA SER A 20 5.79 2.41 6.47
C SER A 20 5.74 1.51 7.69
N TYR A 21 5.54 0.21 7.50
CA TYR A 21 5.33 -0.71 8.61
C TYR A 21 6.67 -1.16 9.20
N TRP A 22 7.65 -1.59 8.40
CA TRP A 22 8.85 -2.28 8.93
C TRP A 22 9.80 -1.39 9.73
N ARG A 23 9.62 -0.07 9.69
CA ARG A 23 10.46 0.88 10.42
C ARG A 23 10.12 1.01 11.90
N ILE A 24 8.94 0.55 12.30
CA ILE A 24 8.43 0.68 13.67
C ILE A 24 8.40 -0.73 14.28
N PRO A 25 9.07 -0.97 15.42
CA PRO A 25 8.96 -2.23 16.17
C PRO A 25 7.49 -2.60 16.41
N TYR A 26 7.17 -3.90 16.40
CA TYR A 26 5.77 -4.35 16.44
C TYR A 26 5.09 -4.01 17.77
N ASP A 27 5.81 -4.14 18.88
CA ASP A 27 5.38 -3.80 20.24
C ASP A 27 5.09 -2.30 20.44
N GLU A 28 5.71 -1.44 19.63
CA GLU A 28 5.48 0.01 19.61
C GLU A 28 4.42 0.42 18.56
N MET A 29 3.98 -0.51 17.71
CA MET A 29 3.10 -0.19 16.58
C MET A 29 1.67 0.06 17.03
N ASN A 30 1.25 1.33 16.93
CA ASN A 30 -0.17 1.68 17.00
C ASN A 30 -0.75 1.89 15.59
N LEU A 31 -1.56 0.93 15.14
CA LEU A 31 -2.18 0.96 13.81
C LEU A 31 -3.15 2.13 13.61
N SER A 32 -3.63 2.77 14.68
CA SER A 32 -4.49 3.95 14.61
C SER A 32 -3.72 5.28 14.72
N GLU A 33 -2.39 5.21 14.85
CA GLU A 33 -1.58 6.40 15.01
C GLU A 33 -1.57 7.25 13.74
N ILE A 34 -1.80 8.55 13.92
CA ILE A 34 -1.93 9.51 12.83
C ILE A 34 -0.70 9.53 11.91
N ASN A 35 0.50 9.33 12.47
CA ASN A 35 1.74 9.33 11.71
C ASN A 35 1.79 8.18 10.71
N LEU A 36 1.44 6.96 11.13
CA LEU A 36 1.38 5.80 10.23
C LEU A 36 0.32 5.97 9.15
N TRP A 37 -0.86 6.50 9.52
CA TRP A 37 -1.93 6.84 8.58
C TRP A 37 -1.48 7.84 7.51
N LEU A 38 -0.77 8.88 7.91
CA LEU A 38 -0.20 9.86 7.00
C LEU A 38 0.88 9.26 6.10
N PHE A 39 1.81 8.45 6.63
CA PHE A 39 2.88 7.84 5.83
C PHE A 39 2.34 6.89 4.76
N VAL A 40 1.50 5.93 5.16
CA VAL A 40 0.91 4.97 4.21
C VAL A 40 0.01 5.72 3.23
N GLY A 41 -0.85 6.62 3.71
CA GLY A 41 -1.81 7.36 2.89
C GLY A 41 -1.14 8.29 1.87
N ALA A 42 -0.08 9.00 2.27
CA ALA A 42 0.70 9.82 1.34
C ALA A 42 1.44 8.94 0.32
N GLY A 43 2.05 7.84 0.78
CA GLY A 43 2.76 6.89 -0.08
C GLY A 43 1.85 6.28 -1.14
N THR A 44 0.67 5.80 -0.75
CA THR A 44 -0.30 5.18 -1.66
C THR A 44 -0.91 6.18 -2.64
N LEU A 45 -1.21 7.41 -2.19
CA LEU A 45 -1.69 8.49 -3.06
C LEU A 45 -0.64 8.85 -4.11
N ILE A 46 0.60 9.09 -3.70
CA ILE A 46 1.70 9.47 -4.61
C ILE A 46 2.00 8.31 -5.57
N GLY A 47 2.12 7.09 -5.03
CA GLY A 47 2.42 5.89 -5.81
C GLY A 47 1.35 5.59 -6.86
N SER A 48 0.07 5.73 -6.51
CA SER A 48 -1.02 5.49 -7.46
C SER A 48 -1.18 6.61 -8.50
N LEU A 49 -0.91 7.86 -8.11
CA LEU A 49 -0.89 9.01 -9.01
C LEU A 49 0.16 8.80 -10.10
N PHE A 50 1.42 8.58 -9.72
CA PHE A 50 2.50 8.38 -10.69
C PHE A 50 2.33 7.09 -11.50
N SER A 51 1.88 6.00 -10.89
CA SER A 51 1.61 4.75 -11.61
C SER A 51 0.55 4.94 -12.69
N THR A 52 -0.51 5.73 -12.41
CA THR A 52 -1.54 6.03 -13.41
C THR A 52 -1.00 6.90 -14.53
N LEU A 53 -0.21 7.93 -14.20
CA LEU A 53 0.40 8.82 -15.18
C LEU A 53 1.38 8.10 -16.12
N LEU A 54 2.23 7.22 -15.57
CA LEU A 54 3.28 6.54 -16.33
C LEU A 54 2.75 5.37 -17.16
N PHE A 55 1.79 4.61 -16.63
CA PHE A 55 1.39 3.35 -17.23
C PHE A 55 0.02 3.36 -17.92
N ASN A 56 -0.74 4.46 -17.83
CA ASN A 56 -2.05 4.62 -18.47
C ASN A 56 -3.05 3.49 -18.16
N LEU A 57 -2.95 2.88 -16.97
CA LEU A 57 -3.89 1.87 -16.52
C LEU A 57 -5.22 2.49 -16.07
N LYS A 58 -6.28 1.65 -16.02
CA LYS A 58 -7.56 2.08 -15.43
C LYS A 58 -7.33 2.43 -13.94
N PRO A 59 -7.79 3.59 -13.44
CA PRO A 59 -7.50 4.05 -12.07
C PRO A 59 -7.85 3.03 -10.99
N TRP A 60 -9.02 2.39 -11.10
CA TRP A 60 -9.44 1.36 -10.13
C TRP A 60 -8.47 0.17 -10.08
N LYS A 61 -7.84 -0.20 -11.20
CA LYS A 61 -6.83 -1.27 -11.21
C LYS A 61 -5.57 -0.84 -10.48
N VAL A 62 -5.13 0.40 -10.69
CA VAL A 62 -3.95 0.93 -10.00
C VAL A 62 -4.20 0.98 -8.49
N GLY A 63 -5.36 1.47 -8.07
CA GLY A 63 -5.76 1.49 -6.66
C GLY A 63 -5.69 0.09 -6.02
N LEU A 64 -6.29 -0.91 -6.67
CA LEU A 64 -6.26 -2.30 -6.18
C LEU A 64 -4.85 -2.90 -6.14
N LEU A 65 -4.01 -2.65 -7.15
CA LEU A 65 -2.65 -3.20 -7.21
C LEU A 65 -1.72 -2.58 -6.16
N ILE A 66 -1.81 -1.27 -5.93
CA ILE A 66 -1.06 -0.59 -4.86
C ILE A 66 -1.50 -1.13 -3.49
N THR A 67 -2.82 -1.21 -3.26
CA THR A 67 -3.40 -1.76 -2.02
C THR A 67 -2.95 -3.20 -1.78
N LEU A 68 -2.99 -4.03 -2.83
CA LEU A 68 -2.50 -5.41 -2.77
C LEU A 68 -1.02 -5.46 -2.37
N GLY A 69 -0.18 -4.59 -2.94
CA GLY A 69 1.23 -4.51 -2.57
C GLY A 69 1.43 -4.16 -1.10
N VAL A 70 0.68 -3.20 -0.57
CA VAL A 70 0.74 -2.83 0.86
C VAL A 70 0.33 -4.01 1.74
N ILE A 71 -0.78 -4.67 1.42
CA ILE A 71 -1.25 -5.87 2.14
C ILE A 71 -0.18 -6.97 2.12
N LEU A 72 0.45 -7.22 0.97
CA LEU A 72 1.51 -8.22 0.86
C LEU A 72 2.70 -7.85 1.76
N ALA A 73 3.11 -6.59 1.82
CA ALA A 73 4.19 -6.16 2.70
C ALA A 73 3.87 -6.39 4.19
N VAL A 74 2.61 -6.19 4.60
CA VAL A 74 2.14 -6.47 5.96
C VAL A 74 2.11 -7.98 6.22
N ILE A 75 1.61 -8.79 5.29
CA ILE A 75 1.61 -10.26 5.42
C ILE A 75 3.05 -10.79 5.52
N ILE A 76 3.97 -10.32 4.68
CA ILE A 76 5.38 -10.73 4.73
C ILE A 76 5.98 -10.35 6.10
N ARG A 77 5.64 -9.17 6.63
CA ARG A 77 6.06 -8.78 7.97
C ARG A 77 5.55 -9.73 9.04
N ILE A 78 4.24 -9.99 9.07
CA ILE A 78 3.62 -10.88 10.05
C ILE A 78 4.31 -12.25 10.03
N ILE A 79 4.52 -12.81 8.83
CA ILE A 79 5.22 -14.10 8.67
C ILE A 79 6.65 -14.01 9.22
N TYR A 80 7.37 -12.93 8.93
CA TYR A 80 8.74 -12.72 9.39
C TYR A 80 8.82 -12.62 10.92
N ASP A 81 7.99 -11.78 11.54
CA ASP A 81 7.99 -11.54 12.98
C ASP A 81 7.58 -12.82 13.74
N VAL A 82 6.54 -13.53 13.28
CA VAL A 82 6.08 -14.81 13.87
C VAL A 82 7.11 -15.92 13.72
N THR A 83 7.84 -15.98 12.59
CA THR A 83 8.79 -17.07 12.31
C THR A 83 10.14 -16.86 13.01
N PHE A 84 10.61 -15.61 13.11
CA PHE A 84 11.99 -15.33 13.51
C PHE A 84 12.16 -14.57 14.83
N PHE A 85 11.09 -13.97 15.39
CA PHE A 85 11.18 -13.15 16.60
C PHE A 85 10.30 -13.69 17.73
N ASP A 86 8.98 -13.67 17.54
CA ASP A 86 8.02 -14.06 18.56
C ASP A 86 6.75 -14.62 17.91
N SER A 87 6.47 -15.91 18.12
CA SER A 87 5.28 -16.56 17.56
C SER A 87 3.96 -16.08 18.17
N THR A 88 4.01 -15.36 19.29
CA THR A 88 2.85 -14.73 19.93
C THR A 88 2.66 -13.26 19.52
N SER A 89 3.57 -12.73 18.70
CA SER A 89 3.34 -11.46 18.00
C SER A 89 2.21 -11.61 16.97
N HIS A 90 1.51 -10.53 16.65
CA HIS A 90 0.42 -10.51 15.67
C HIS A 90 -0.82 -11.37 16.01
N ASN A 91 -1.26 -11.36 17.27
CA ASN A 91 -2.52 -12.01 17.69
C ASN A 91 -3.78 -11.49 16.95
N LEU A 92 -3.68 -10.32 16.31
CA LEU A 92 -4.74 -9.70 15.54
C LEU A 92 -4.45 -9.69 14.03
N ALA A 93 -3.50 -10.50 13.55
CA ALA A 93 -3.03 -10.53 12.15
C ALA A 93 -4.14 -10.35 11.08
N PRO A 94 -5.29 -11.07 11.14
CA PRO A 94 -6.35 -10.86 10.16
C PRO A 94 -6.89 -9.42 10.13
N PHE A 95 -7.02 -8.78 11.28
CA PHE A 95 -7.47 -7.38 11.39
C PHE A 95 -6.40 -6.40 10.92
N GLU A 96 -5.13 -6.66 11.22
CA GLU A 96 -4.02 -5.80 10.76
C GLU A 96 -3.97 -5.72 9.24
N VAL A 97 -4.15 -6.87 8.57
CA VAL A 97 -4.26 -6.94 7.11
C VAL A 97 -5.45 -6.14 6.61
N ILE A 98 -6.63 -6.28 7.23
CA ILE A 98 -7.84 -5.52 6.87
C ILE A 98 -7.60 -4.02 7.06
N PHE A 99 -7.04 -3.59 8.19
CA PHE A 99 -6.73 -2.19 8.48
C PHE A 99 -5.78 -1.60 7.44
N SER A 100 -4.71 -2.32 7.08
CA SER A 100 -3.78 -1.87 6.04
C SER A 100 -4.47 -1.67 4.69
N GLY A 101 -5.43 -2.53 4.34
CA GLY A 101 -6.25 -2.40 3.14
C GLY A 101 -7.19 -1.19 3.20
N LEU A 102 -7.88 -0.98 4.32
CA LEU A 102 -8.78 0.16 4.52
C LEU A 102 -8.05 1.50 4.54
N GLN A 103 -6.83 1.53 5.07
CA GLN A 103 -5.97 2.71 5.10
C GLN A 103 -5.43 3.06 3.71
N SER A 104 -5.00 2.06 2.95
CA SER A 104 -4.33 2.25 1.65
C SER A 104 -5.28 2.44 0.47
N LEU A 105 -6.44 1.76 0.44
CA LEU A 105 -7.33 1.75 -0.72
C LEU A 105 -7.94 3.12 -1.04
N PRO A 106 -8.53 3.88 -0.10
CA PRO A 106 -9.17 5.15 -0.41
C PRO A 106 -8.17 6.16 -1.00
N THR A 107 -7.00 6.27 -0.37
CA THR A 107 -5.92 7.18 -0.78
C THR A 107 -5.30 6.76 -2.12
N ALA A 108 -5.11 5.45 -2.35
CA ALA A 108 -4.67 4.93 -3.63
C ALA A 108 -5.69 5.23 -4.75
N LEU A 109 -7.00 5.07 -4.50
CA LEU A 109 -8.03 5.42 -5.48
C LEU A 109 -8.05 6.92 -5.76
N ILE A 110 -7.98 7.77 -4.74
CA ILE A 110 -7.91 9.22 -4.89
C ILE A 110 -6.74 9.61 -5.80
N GLY A 111 -5.52 9.15 -5.50
CA GLY A 111 -4.34 9.46 -6.32
C GLY A 111 -4.49 9.01 -7.78
N ALA A 112 -5.04 7.82 -8.00
CA ALA A 112 -5.24 7.28 -9.35
C ALA A 112 -6.30 8.07 -10.15
N TYR A 113 -7.42 8.47 -9.53
CA TYR A 113 -8.45 9.26 -10.19
C TYR A 113 -8.01 10.71 -10.41
N LEU A 114 -7.22 11.30 -9.51
CA LEU A 114 -6.60 12.60 -9.71
C LEU A 114 -5.70 12.60 -10.96
N ALA A 115 -4.82 11.61 -11.08
CA ALA A 115 -3.99 11.43 -12.28
C ALA A 115 -4.82 11.31 -13.56
N LYS A 116 -5.94 10.58 -13.51
CA LYS A 116 -6.83 10.44 -14.66
C LYS A 116 -7.49 11.76 -15.04
N GLY A 117 -7.89 12.57 -14.06
CA GLY A 117 -8.38 13.94 -14.27
C GLY A 117 -7.35 14.78 -15.01
N VAL A 118 -6.10 14.81 -14.51
CA VAL A 118 -4.99 15.54 -15.14
C VAL A 118 -4.75 15.11 -16.59
N GLN A 119 -4.80 13.81 -16.88
CA GLN A 119 -4.64 13.30 -18.25
C GLN A 119 -5.76 13.75 -19.20
N ASN A 120 -6.97 13.91 -18.69
CA ASN A 120 -8.10 14.36 -19.51
C ASN A 120 -8.01 15.86 -19.84
N PHE A 121 -7.48 16.68 -18.93
CA PHE A 121 -7.26 18.12 -19.18
C PHE A 121 -6.14 18.42 -20.19
N LYS A 122 -5.20 17.48 -20.38
CA LYS A 122 -4.08 17.64 -21.34
C LYS A 122 -4.41 17.19 -22.76
N LYS A 123 -5.59 16.62 -22.99
CA LYS A 123 -6.08 16.23 -24.32
C LYS A 123 -6.91 17.35 -24.92
#